data_AF-A0A087CSH3-F1
#
_entry.id   AF-A0A087CSH3-F1
#
_cell.length_a   1.000
_cell.length_b   1.000
_cell.length_c   1.000
_cell.angle_alpha   90.00
_cell.angle_beta   90.00
_cell.angle_gamma   90.00
#
_symmetry.space_group_name_H-M   'P 1'
#
loop_
_entity.id
_entity.type
_entity.pdbx_description
1 polymer ?
#
loop_
_entity_poly.entity_id
_entity_poly.type
_entity_poly.pdbx_seq_one_letter_code
_entity_poly.pdbx_strand_id
1 'polypeptide(L)' 'MPPTITLHITDQSGRILRSIDIPAPMRAAYPDGPSMFDPNAFDRLLDRITEHIHKETEQ' A
#
# COMPACT_ATOMS: atom_id res chain seq x y z
N MET A 1 -16.35 0.13 -7.77
CA MET A 1 -15.13 0.85 -7.32
C MET A 1 -14.06 -0.19 -7.04
N PRO A 2 -12.79 0.02 -7.42
CA PRO A 2 -11.71 -0.89 -7.06
C PRO A 2 -11.52 -0.92 -5.53
N PRO A 3 -11.17 -2.08 -4.95
CA PRO A 3 -10.89 -2.17 -3.51
C PRO A 3 -9.69 -1.30 -3.14
N THR A 4 -9.69 -0.78 -1.91
CA THR A 4 -8.61 0.00 -1.32
C THR A 4 -8.04 -0.70 -0.10
N ILE A 5 -6.78 -0.42 0.23
CA ILE A 5 -6.14 -0.79 1.49
C ILE A 5 -5.68 0.48 2.18
N THR A 6 -5.80 0.50 3.51
CA THR A 6 -5.36 1.62 4.33
C THR A 6 -4.04 1.24 5.02
N LEU A 7 -2.99 1.99 4.71
CA LEU A 7 -1.69 1.86 5.37
C LEU A 7 -1.63 2.80 6.57
N HIS A 8 -1.39 2.26 7.76
CA HIS A 8 -1.11 3.03 8.96
C HIS A 8 0.39 3.05 9.22
N ILE A 9 0.98 4.24 9.19
CA ILE A 9 2.36 4.47 9.62
C ILE A 9 2.30 4.82 11.10
N THR A 10 2.91 3.99 11.94
CA THR A 10 2.89 4.16 13.39
C THR A 10 4.28 4.46 13.94
N ASP A 11 4.37 5.11 15.11
CA ASP A 11 5.60 5.15 15.88
C ASP A 11 5.83 3.84 16.66
N GLN A 12 6.92 3.78 17.44
CA GLN A 12 7.25 2.61 18.27
C GLN A 12 6.27 2.37 19.43
N SER A 13 5.47 3.36 19.81
CA SER A 13 4.38 3.22 20.79
C SER A 13 3.07 2.72 20.18
N GLY A 14 3.02 2.54 18.85
CA GLY A 14 1.83 2.14 18.12
C GLY A 14 0.89 3.29 17.79
N ARG A 15 1.29 4.54 18.06
CA ARG A 15 0.50 5.72 17.68
C ARG A 15 0.54 5.90 16.18
N ILE A 16 -0.64 6.02 15.54
CA ILE A 16 -0.73 6.34 14.11
C ILE A 16 -0.23 7.76 13.88
N LEU A 17 0.83 7.87 13.08
CA LEU A 17 1.41 9.13 12.61
C LEU A 17 0.75 9.59 11.30
N ARG A 18 0.40 8.63 10.42
CA ARG A 18 -0.22 8.90 9.12
C ARG A 18 -1.04 7.70 8.66
N SER A 19 -2.17 7.97 7.99
CA SER A 19 -2.97 6.97 7.30
C SER A 19 -3.01 7.31 5.81
N ILE A 20 -2.84 6.29 4.96
CA ILE A 20 -2.82 6.46 3.50
C ILE A 20 -3.75 5.42 2.89
N ASP A 21 -4.81 5.87 2.22
CA ASP A 21 -5.65 5.02 1.40
C ASP A 21 -5.05 4.88 0.01
N ILE A 22 -4.79 3.64 -0.40
CA ILE A 22 -4.23 3.32 -1.70
C ILE A 22 -5.09 2.27 -2.40
N PRO A 23 -5.09 2.23 -3.74
CA PRO A 23 -5.70 1.14 -4.47
C PRO A 23 -5.09 -0.19 -4.03
N ALA A 24 -5.94 -1.18 -3.74
CA ALA A 24 -5.46 -2.51 -3.42
C ALA A 24 -4.74 -3.06 -4.66
N PRO A 25 -3.50 -3.58 -4.51
CA PRO A 25 -2.79 -4.24 -5.59
C PRO A 25 -3.50 -5.56 -5.87
N MET A 26 -4.31 -5.55 -6.92
CA MET A 26 -5.09 -6.70 -7.36
C MET A 26 -4.50 -7.21 -8.68
N ARG A 27 -4.33 -8.52 -8.80
CA ARG A 27 -4.19 -9.20 -10.09
C ARG A 27 -5.55 -9.31 -10.74
N ALA A 28 -5.61 -8.90 -12.00
CA ALA A 28 -6.76 -9.17 -12.84
C ALA A 28 -7.02 -10.67 -12.85
N ALA A 29 -8.25 -11.04 -12.54
CA ALA A 29 -8.67 -12.42 -12.67
C ALA A 29 -8.63 -12.86 -14.15
N TYR A 30 -8.53 -14.17 -14.35
CA TYR A 30 -9.04 -14.81 -15.56
C TYR A 30 -10.50 -14.39 -15.80
N PRO A 31 -11.03 -14.43 -17.03
CA PRO A 31 -12.30 -13.80 -17.42
C PRO A 31 -13.51 -14.04 -16.48
N ASP A 32 -13.54 -15.14 -15.72
CA ASP A 32 -14.62 -15.50 -14.79
C ASP A 32 -14.15 -15.73 -13.32
N GLY A 33 -12.94 -15.29 -12.97
CA GLY A 33 -12.38 -15.50 -11.63
C GLY A 33 -12.56 -14.31 -10.69
N PRO A 34 -12.46 -14.51 -9.36
CA PRO A 34 -12.29 -13.40 -8.43
C PRO A 34 -10.91 -12.76 -8.62
N SER A 35 -10.85 -11.43 -8.66
CA SER A 35 -9.58 -10.72 -8.60
C SER A 35 -8.90 -11.05 -7.27
N MET A 36 -7.62 -11.41 -7.32
CA MET A 36 -6.84 -11.79 -6.14
C MET A 36 -5.83 -10.70 -5.80
N PHE A 37 -5.48 -10.60 -4.54
CA PHE A 37 -4.39 -9.74 -4.09
C PHE A 37 -3.07 -10.15 -4.75
N ASP A 38 -2.30 -9.17 -5.25
CA ASP A 38 -0.98 -9.39 -5.84
C ASP A 38 0.12 -9.01 -4.83
N PRO A 39 0.79 -9.99 -4.21
CA PRO A 39 1.84 -9.72 -3.23
C PRO A 39 3.07 -9.03 -3.86
N ASN A 40 3.37 -9.29 -5.14
CA ASN A 40 4.52 -8.66 -5.80
C ASN A 40 4.24 -7.20 -6.16
N ALA A 41 3.01 -6.89 -6.57
CA ALA A 41 2.61 -5.51 -6.80
C ALA A 41 2.50 -4.73 -5.48
N PHE A 42 2.12 -5.40 -4.38
CA PHE A 42 2.16 -4.80 -3.04
C PHE A 42 3.58 -4.48 -2.58
N ASP A 43 4.52 -5.42 -2.74
CA ASP A 43 5.92 -5.22 -2.36
C ASP A 43 6.55 -4.01 -3.07
N ARG A 44 6.36 -3.90 -4.39
CA ARG A 44 6.79 -2.72 -5.18
C ARG A 44 6.15 -1.42 -4.74
N LEU A 45 4.91 -1.49 -4.26
CA LEU A 45 4.20 -0.32 -3.77
C LEU A 45 4.76 0.13 -2.41
N LEU A 46 5.11 -0.81 -1.52
CA LEU A 46 5.76 -0.49 -0.24
C LEU A 46 7.14 0.14 -0.45
N ASP A 47 7.92 -0.35 -1.41
CA ASP A 47 9.24 0.18 -1.74
C ASP A 47 9.15 1.67 -2.16
N ARG A 48 8.23 1.99 -3.07
CA ARG A 48 7.94 3.37 -3.51
C ARG A 48 7.48 4.29 -2.39
N ILE A 49 6.61 3.80 -1.49
CA ILE A 49 6.13 4.58 -0.35
C ILE A 49 7.30 4.87 0.60
N THR A 50 8.18 3.89 0.81
CA THR A 50 9.37 4.05 1.64
C THR A 50 10.31 5.12 1.07
N GLU A 51 10.58 5.09 -0.24
CA GLU A 51 11.36 6.13 -0.92
C GLU A 51 10.74 7.52 -0.78
N HIS A 52 9.41 7.62 -0.89
CA HIS A 52 8.70 8.88 -0.78
C HIS A 52 8.80 9.46 0.64
N ILE A 53 8.60 8.63 1.66
CA ILE A 53 8.70 9.02 3.06
C ILE A 53 10.13 9.48 3.39
N HIS A 54 11.15 8.75 2.94
CA HIS A 54 12.56 9.14 3.16
C HIS A 54 12.86 10.53 2.59
N LYS A 55 12.40 10.80 1.35
CA LYS A 55 12.57 12.10 0.70
C LYS A 55 11.86 13.26 1.41
N GLU A 56 10.74 13.00 2.09
CA GLU A 56 10.05 14.01 2.89
C GLU A 56 10.74 14.27 4.25
N THR A 57 11.55 13.33 4.75
CA THR A 57 12.26 13.48 6.04
C THR A 57 13.64 14.12 5.92
N GLU A 58 14.22 14.17 4.72
CA GLU A 58 15.51 14.80 4.43
C GLU A 58 15.40 16.28 3.98
N GLN A 59 14.18 16.86 3.98
CA GLN A 59 13.91 18.29 3.72
C GLN A 59 13.60 19.05 5.01
#